data_AF-A0A9E7F1V9-F1
#
_entry.id   AF-A0A9E7F1V9-F1
#
_cell.length_a   1.000
_cell.length_b   1.000
_cell.length_c   1.000
_cell.angle_alpha   90.00
_cell.angle_beta   90.00
_cell.angle_gamma   90.00
#
_symmetry.space_group_name_H-M   'P 1'
#
loop_
_entity.id
_entity.type
_entity.pdbx_description
1 polymer ?
#
loop_
_entity_poly.entity_id
_entity_poly.type
_entity_poly.pdbx_seq_one_letter_code
_entity_poly.pdbx_strand_id
1 'polypeptide(L)'
;MWLPPSNQSLLALFLFVSASILVVATVRTIVEFSFLTKIYFPTTHGDHADVLEQGCNLFQGRWELDEHNSRPLYTEESCPYLTRQVTCGRNGRPDSLYQKWRWKPDACELPRFDPLPPPESANLRSVDLIASPCAIARFDALKLLARLRNKRLMFVGDSIQRTQWESMVCLLEPAVPDGKRFIHKDPPRKVFVAEEFNASIEFYWAPFLVESNSDHATKHTVRRRQVKLDSITEHSQHWAAVDVLVFESYVWWMYQPLINATNGSHDVHEYDVIAAYELMLRTWANWIDSAMNPETQKAYFMSLSPTHLWSREWRNGSNGNCFNESYPIQRPFWGAGSSLDVMRAVTEALQGSKVKVTMLNITQLSEFRKDAHTSVYTERRGKLITGEQRLTPEMYADCIHWCLPGVPDTWNEILYTNELNGRTLISPKLVVMETDQKPQTLYRCKRCRRIVASQGNVVPHEQGKGESCFKWNKRSDPSKTDKKPECSSIFVEPMKWMQAVEEGHVEEKLWCLGCKARLGSFNWAGMQCSCGAWVNPAFQLHKSRIDESTC
;
A
#
# COMPACT_ATOMS: atom_id res chain seq x y z
N MET A 1 -23.95 -81.23 9.18
CA MET A 1 -23.09 -81.89 8.16
C MET A 1 -21.71 -81.27 8.28
N TRP A 2 -20.78 -81.96 8.93
CA TRP A 2 -19.45 -81.43 9.29
C TRP A 2 -18.47 -81.68 8.14
N LEU A 3 -17.86 -80.63 7.60
CA LEU A 3 -16.83 -80.75 6.56
C LEU A 3 -15.52 -81.31 7.16
N PRO A 4 -14.78 -82.16 6.43
CA PRO A 4 -13.53 -82.77 6.89
C PRO A 4 -12.45 -81.71 7.19
N PRO A 5 -11.50 -82.00 8.12
CA PRO A 5 -10.54 -81.02 8.65
C PRO A 5 -9.60 -80.42 7.59
N SER A 6 -9.38 -81.08 6.45
CA SER A 6 -8.62 -80.53 5.32
C SER A 6 -9.32 -79.36 4.60
N ASN A 7 -10.65 -79.28 4.68
CA ASN A 7 -11.45 -78.23 4.03
C ASN A 7 -11.69 -77.02 4.94
N GLN A 8 -11.47 -77.12 6.25
CA GLN A 8 -11.66 -76.00 7.19
C GLN A 8 -10.59 -74.93 7.00
N SER A 9 -9.35 -75.33 6.70
CA SER A 9 -8.25 -74.39 6.42
C SER A 9 -8.44 -73.65 5.09
N LEU A 10 -8.96 -74.35 4.07
CA LEU A 10 -9.31 -73.74 2.78
C LEU A 10 -10.50 -72.79 2.92
N LEU A 11 -11.51 -73.14 3.72
CA LEU A 11 -12.63 -72.26 4.01
C LEU A 11 -12.20 -71.00 4.77
N ALA A 12 -11.29 -71.13 5.75
CA ALA A 12 -10.74 -70.01 6.49
C ALA A 12 -9.90 -69.08 5.58
N LEU A 13 -9.08 -69.66 4.69
CA LEU A 13 -8.29 -68.89 3.73
C LEU A 13 -9.20 -68.13 2.74
N PHE A 14 -10.27 -68.79 2.26
CA PHE A 14 -11.25 -68.18 1.36
C PHE A 14 -12.03 -67.04 2.04
N LEU A 15 -12.39 -67.21 3.31
CA LEU A 15 -13.02 -66.15 4.12
C LEU A 15 -12.06 -64.98 4.37
N PHE A 16 -10.77 -65.23 4.59
CA PHE A 16 -9.77 -64.17 4.76
C PHE A 16 -9.51 -63.39 3.47
N VAL A 17 -9.38 -64.07 2.35
CA VAL A 17 -9.16 -63.43 1.04
C VAL A 17 -10.39 -62.65 0.60
N SER A 18 -11.59 -63.23 0.77
CA SER A 18 -12.84 -62.51 0.48
C SER A 18 -13.05 -61.28 1.38
N ALA A 19 -12.74 -61.38 2.67
CA ALA A 19 -12.76 -60.23 3.58
C ALA A 19 -11.75 -59.15 3.17
N SER A 20 -10.53 -59.55 2.77
CA SER A 20 -9.49 -58.61 2.32
C SER A 20 -9.89 -57.90 1.02
N ILE A 21 -10.48 -58.62 0.06
CA ILE A 21 -11.02 -58.04 -1.18
C ILE A 21 -12.16 -57.07 -0.87
N LEU A 22 -13.05 -57.42 0.07
CA LEU A 22 -14.15 -56.56 0.48
C LEU A 22 -13.64 -55.26 1.14
N VAL A 23 -12.59 -55.33 1.96
CA VAL A 23 -11.93 -54.17 2.57
C VAL A 23 -11.26 -53.29 1.52
N VAL A 24 -10.51 -53.87 0.59
CA VAL A 24 -9.86 -53.08 -0.48
C VAL A 24 -10.90 -52.44 -1.40
N ALA A 25 -11.97 -53.16 -1.74
CA ALA A 25 -13.06 -52.63 -2.53
C ALA A 25 -13.75 -51.46 -1.80
N THR A 26 -14.11 -51.61 -0.53
CA THR A 26 -14.71 -50.53 0.27
C THR A 26 -13.80 -49.33 0.44
N VAL A 27 -12.50 -49.52 0.68
CA VAL A 27 -11.52 -48.41 0.73
C VAL A 27 -11.45 -47.68 -0.61
N ARG A 28 -11.43 -48.40 -1.73
CA ARG A 28 -11.43 -47.79 -3.06
C ARG A 28 -12.70 -46.99 -3.33
N THR A 29 -13.89 -47.52 -2.97
CA THR A 29 -15.14 -46.76 -3.10
C THR A 29 -15.19 -45.55 -2.18
N ILE A 30 -14.64 -45.63 -0.96
CA ILE A 30 -14.54 -44.48 -0.04
C ILE A 30 -13.59 -43.41 -0.61
N VAL A 31 -12.46 -43.81 -1.21
CA VAL A 31 -11.52 -42.86 -1.83
C VAL A 31 -12.11 -42.22 -3.08
N GLU A 32 -12.76 -42.98 -3.96
CA GLU A 32 -13.45 -42.44 -5.14
C GLU A 32 -14.64 -41.56 -4.75
N PHE A 33 -15.40 -41.91 -3.71
CA PHE A 33 -16.49 -41.08 -3.18
C PHE A 33 -15.95 -39.81 -2.50
N SER A 34 -14.80 -39.87 -1.83
CA SER A 34 -14.11 -38.69 -1.27
C SER A 34 -13.57 -37.76 -2.37
N PHE A 35 -13.15 -38.32 -3.51
CA PHE A 35 -12.71 -37.55 -4.67
C PHE A 35 -13.88 -36.92 -5.42
N LEU A 36 -14.97 -37.67 -5.61
CA LEU A 36 -16.18 -37.19 -6.27
C LEU A 36 -16.96 -36.18 -5.42
N THR A 37 -16.97 -36.31 -4.09
CA THR A 37 -17.52 -35.28 -3.19
C THR A 37 -16.70 -33.99 -3.26
N LYS A 38 -15.36 -34.04 -3.35
CA LYS A 38 -14.54 -32.82 -3.60
C LYS A 38 -14.80 -32.16 -4.96
N ILE A 39 -15.18 -32.93 -5.98
CA ILE A 39 -15.45 -32.42 -7.34
C ILE A 39 -16.88 -31.88 -7.48
N TYR A 40 -17.88 -32.56 -6.92
CA TYR A 40 -19.30 -32.19 -7.06
C TYR A 40 -19.87 -31.34 -5.90
N PHE A 41 -19.25 -31.42 -4.73
CA PHE A 41 -19.56 -30.61 -3.56
C PHE A 41 -18.26 -29.99 -3.04
N PRO A 42 -17.73 -28.94 -3.71
CA PRO A 42 -16.70 -28.14 -3.07
C PRO A 42 -17.28 -27.74 -1.72
N THR A 43 -16.62 -28.17 -0.65
CA THR A 43 -16.89 -27.63 0.66
C THR A 43 -16.62 -26.15 0.50
N THR A 44 -17.68 -25.37 0.35
CA THR A 44 -17.70 -24.02 0.88
C THR A 44 -17.56 -24.20 2.39
N HIS A 45 -16.33 -24.48 2.84
CA HIS A 45 -15.78 -23.58 3.82
C HIS A 45 -16.07 -22.23 3.22
N GLY A 46 -17.13 -21.59 3.72
CA GLY A 46 -17.15 -20.16 3.68
C GLY A 46 -15.77 -19.79 4.21
N ASP A 47 -14.90 -19.35 3.32
CA ASP A 47 -14.76 -17.92 3.16
C ASP A 47 -15.66 -17.29 4.22
N HIS A 48 -15.07 -17.01 5.37
CA HIS A 48 -15.10 -15.62 5.74
C HIS A 48 -14.74 -14.85 4.46
N ALA A 49 -15.76 -14.65 3.60
CA ALA A 49 -16.04 -13.37 3.03
C ALA A 49 -16.07 -12.53 4.29
N ASP A 50 -14.87 -12.10 4.66
CA ASP A 50 -14.63 -10.88 5.35
C ASP A 50 -15.72 -9.98 4.76
N VAL A 51 -16.68 -9.70 5.63
CA VAL A 51 -17.29 -8.39 5.68
C VAL A 51 -16.22 -7.46 5.13
N LEU A 52 -16.46 -6.90 3.94
CA LEU A 52 -15.62 -5.87 3.35
C LEU A 52 -15.52 -4.78 4.42
N GLU A 53 -14.58 -4.94 5.34
CA GLU A 53 -14.16 -3.90 6.24
C GLU A 53 -13.72 -2.80 5.31
N GLN A 54 -14.32 -1.63 5.50
CA GLN A 54 -14.03 -0.40 4.79
C GLN A 54 -12.58 0.02 5.10
N GLY A 55 -11.61 -0.71 4.56
CA GLY A 55 -10.19 -0.47 4.70
C GLY A 55 -9.64 0.12 3.41
N CYS A 56 -8.95 1.26 3.51
CA CYS A 56 -8.20 1.77 2.38
C CYS A 56 -6.92 0.95 2.17
N ASN A 57 -6.78 0.31 1.01
CA ASN A 57 -5.51 -0.28 0.61
C ASN A 57 -4.55 0.82 0.15
N LEU A 58 -3.63 1.23 1.03
CA LEU A 58 -2.65 2.29 0.76
C LEU A 58 -1.68 1.98 -0.39
N PHE A 59 -1.59 0.71 -0.79
CA PHE A 59 -0.62 0.22 -1.78
C PHE A 59 -1.23 0.02 -3.18
N GLN A 60 -2.54 0.16 -3.32
CA GLN A 60 -3.26 0.13 -4.61
C GLN A 60 -3.74 1.52 -4.98
N GLY A 61 -3.35 1.98 -6.16
CA GLY A 61 -3.56 3.35 -6.58
C GLY A 61 -2.77 3.71 -7.83
N ARG A 62 -2.54 5.00 -8.01
CA ARG A 62 -1.80 5.54 -9.15
C ARG A 62 -0.95 6.74 -8.76
N TRP A 63 0.07 7.01 -9.56
CA TRP A 63 0.82 8.26 -9.48
C TRP A 63 0.07 9.36 -10.22
N GLU A 64 -0.21 10.45 -9.52
CA GLU A 64 -0.77 11.66 -10.10
C GLU A 64 0.27 12.77 -10.01
N LEU A 65 0.30 13.62 -11.04
CA LEU A 65 1.06 14.85 -10.95
C LEU A 65 0.37 15.76 -9.93
N ASP A 66 1.13 16.34 -9.00
CA ASP A 66 0.54 17.20 -7.98
C ASP A 66 0.20 18.58 -8.54
N GLU A 67 -1.07 18.78 -8.91
CA GLU A 67 -1.59 20.03 -9.47
C GLU A 67 -1.53 21.21 -8.49
N HIS A 68 -1.41 20.94 -7.19
CA HIS A 68 -1.36 21.97 -6.15
C HIS A 68 0.08 22.41 -5.80
N ASN A 69 1.10 21.85 -6.47
CA ASN A 69 2.51 22.19 -6.26
C ASN A 69 2.95 22.09 -4.78
N SER A 70 2.36 21.14 -4.03
CA SER A 70 2.71 20.76 -2.66
C SER A 70 3.88 19.76 -2.59
N ARG A 71 4.33 19.30 -3.77
CA ARG A 71 5.53 18.48 -3.97
C ARG A 71 6.66 19.30 -4.63
N PRO A 72 7.93 19.02 -4.30
CA PRO A 72 8.37 18.07 -3.27
C PRO A 72 8.05 18.56 -1.85
N LEU A 73 8.10 17.64 -0.87
CA LEU A 73 7.79 17.97 0.53
C LEU A 73 8.87 18.83 1.18
N TYR A 74 10.11 18.68 0.75
CA TYR A 74 11.26 19.51 1.12
C TYR A 74 12.12 19.71 -0.13
N THR A 75 13.06 20.65 -0.12
CA THR A 75 14.04 20.78 -1.22
C THR A 75 15.35 20.13 -0.82
N GLU A 76 16.20 19.83 -1.80
CA GLU A 76 17.53 19.34 -1.48
C GLU A 76 18.24 20.36 -0.58
N GLU A 77 18.20 21.66 -0.89
CA GLU A 77 18.84 22.75 -0.14
C GLU A 77 18.34 22.86 1.31
N SER A 78 17.05 22.61 1.57
CA SER A 78 16.50 22.75 2.92
C SER A 78 16.99 21.67 3.87
N CYS A 79 17.32 20.46 3.37
CA CYS A 79 17.78 19.36 4.22
C CYS A 79 19.33 19.19 4.16
N PRO A 80 20.06 19.53 5.24
CA PRO A 80 21.52 19.38 5.29
C PRO A 80 21.98 17.94 5.47
N TYR A 81 21.07 17.01 5.78
CA TYR A 81 21.38 15.63 6.14
C TYR A 81 21.45 14.67 4.94
N LEU A 82 21.00 15.11 3.76
CA LEU A 82 21.10 14.34 2.53
C LEU A 82 22.55 14.08 2.14
N THR A 83 22.86 12.83 1.84
CA THR A 83 24.18 12.46 1.30
C THR A 83 24.29 12.80 -0.18
N ARG A 84 25.52 12.94 -0.67
CA ARG A 84 25.80 13.16 -2.10
C ARG A 84 25.27 12.05 -3.01
N GLN A 85 24.97 10.87 -2.47
CA GLN A 85 24.42 9.76 -3.25
C GLN A 85 23.03 10.09 -3.82
N VAL A 86 22.23 10.86 -3.09
CA VAL A 86 20.78 11.04 -3.36
C VAL A 86 20.39 12.45 -3.78
N THR A 87 21.30 13.42 -3.66
CA THR A 87 21.07 14.83 -4.04
C THR A 87 21.26 15.07 -5.53
N CYS A 88 20.34 14.54 -6.34
CA CYS A 88 20.43 14.55 -7.80
C CYS A 88 20.49 15.97 -8.38
N GLY A 89 19.68 16.89 -7.86
CA GLY A 89 19.67 18.30 -8.26
C GLY A 89 21.01 18.97 -8.01
N ARG A 90 21.54 18.86 -6.78
CA ARG A 90 22.90 19.36 -6.44
C ARG A 90 24.00 18.69 -7.26
N ASN A 91 23.78 17.44 -7.66
CA ASN A 91 24.69 16.71 -8.55
C ASN A 91 24.51 17.09 -10.03
N GLY A 92 23.64 18.04 -10.37
CA GLY A 92 23.49 18.58 -11.73
C GLY A 92 22.46 17.85 -12.59
N ARG A 93 21.47 17.19 -11.99
CA ARG A 93 20.31 16.68 -12.71
C ARG A 93 19.47 17.86 -13.23
N PRO A 94 19.21 17.97 -14.54
CA PRO A 94 18.56 19.15 -15.12
C PRO A 94 17.03 19.13 -14.99
N ASP A 95 16.41 17.95 -14.91
CA ASP A 95 14.96 17.78 -14.76
C ASP A 95 14.57 17.61 -13.29
N SER A 96 13.43 18.19 -12.88
CA SER A 96 12.89 18.08 -11.52
C SER A 96 11.45 17.55 -11.47
N LEU A 97 10.88 17.18 -12.62
CA LEU A 97 9.48 16.72 -12.70
C LEU A 97 9.23 15.45 -11.88
N TYR A 98 10.24 14.58 -11.75
CA TYR A 98 10.16 13.36 -10.94
C TYR A 98 9.80 13.65 -9.46
N GLN A 99 10.13 14.85 -8.96
CA GLN A 99 9.84 15.28 -7.59
C GLN A 99 8.36 15.64 -7.38
N LYS A 100 7.61 15.90 -8.45
CA LYS A 100 6.23 16.44 -8.41
C LYS A 100 5.13 15.38 -8.40
N TRP A 101 5.50 14.11 -8.43
CA TRP A 101 4.54 13.01 -8.42
C TRP A 101 4.12 12.67 -7.00
N ARG A 102 2.81 12.47 -6.79
CA ARG A 102 2.23 11.97 -5.55
C ARG A 102 1.53 10.64 -5.79
N TRP A 103 1.62 9.72 -4.84
CA TRP A 103 0.84 8.49 -4.89
C TRP A 103 -0.56 8.75 -4.35
N LYS A 104 -1.58 8.32 -5.10
CA LYS A 104 -2.98 8.39 -4.68
C LYS A 104 -3.57 6.98 -4.63
N PRO A 105 -3.86 6.45 -3.43
CA PRO A 105 -4.59 5.21 -3.27
C PRO A 105 -5.99 5.29 -3.91
N ASP A 106 -6.52 4.18 -4.41
CA ASP A 106 -7.82 4.18 -5.12
C ASP A 106 -9.01 4.42 -4.19
N ALA A 107 -8.88 4.05 -2.91
CA ALA A 107 -9.95 4.08 -1.92
C ALA A 107 -9.81 5.17 -0.85
N CYS A 108 -8.69 5.92 -0.82
CA CYS A 108 -8.47 7.05 0.09
C CYS A 108 -7.36 7.99 -0.39
N GLU A 109 -7.22 9.16 0.23
CA GLU A 109 -6.10 10.08 -0.03
C GLU A 109 -4.98 9.88 1.00
N LEU A 110 -3.71 9.99 0.56
CA LEU A 110 -2.56 10.02 1.47
C LEU A 110 -2.43 11.39 2.17
N PRO A 111 -1.80 11.42 3.35
CA PRO A 111 -1.43 12.64 4.06
C PRO A 111 -0.57 13.63 3.22
N ARG A 112 -1.12 14.77 2.75
CA ARG A 112 -0.36 15.90 2.12
C ARG A 112 0.72 16.48 3.06
N PHE A 113 1.81 17.15 2.69
CA PHE A 113 2.81 17.62 3.69
C PHE A 113 2.56 19.03 4.25
N ASP A 114 2.79 19.27 5.55
CA ASP A 114 2.89 20.62 6.16
C ASP A 114 4.30 20.92 6.73
N PRO A 115 5.05 21.87 6.14
CA PRO A 115 6.35 22.26 6.68
C PRO A 115 6.30 23.15 7.93
N LEU A 116 5.15 23.75 8.29
CA LEU A 116 5.11 24.85 9.27
C LEU A 116 4.38 24.48 10.58
N PRO A 117 4.92 24.85 11.75
CA PRO A 117 4.16 24.85 12.99
C PRO A 117 2.99 25.87 12.92
N PRO A 118 1.84 25.60 13.56
CA PRO A 118 0.78 26.59 13.66
C PRO A 118 1.31 27.85 14.37
N PRO A 119 0.87 29.06 13.96
CA PRO A 119 1.31 30.30 14.61
C PRO A 119 0.94 30.28 16.09
N GLU A 120 1.86 30.75 16.95
CA GLU A 120 1.76 30.78 18.42
C GLU A 120 0.53 31.54 18.97
N SER A 121 -0.27 32.19 18.11
CA SER A 121 -1.49 32.90 18.49
C SER A 121 -2.80 32.12 18.28
N ALA A 122 -2.75 30.85 17.84
CA ALA A 122 -3.95 30.03 17.71
C ALA A 122 -4.35 29.43 19.07
N ASN A 123 -5.16 30.18 19.83
CA ASN A 123 -5.90 29.66 20.97
C ASN A 123 -6.56 28.32 20.60
N LEU A 124 -6.28 27.26 21.36
CA LEU A 124 -7.00 25.99 21.34
C LEU A 124 -8.47 26.23 21.77
N ARG A 125 -9.30 26.71 20.85
CA ARG A 125 -10.76 26.66 20.97
C ARG A 125 -11.35 26.28 19.62
N SER A 126 -11.88 25.06 19.58
CA SER A 126 -12.86 24.56 18.62
C SER A 126 -12.64 24.98 17.16
N VAL A 127 -11.76 24.26 16.47
CA VAL A 127 -11.88 24.14 15.01
C VAL A 127 -12.85 22.99 14.77
N ASP A 128 -13.97 23.30 14.12
CA ASP A 128 -15.03 22.36 13.78
C ASP A 128 -14.48 21.12 13.07
N LEU A 129 -14.50 19.99 13.79
CA LEU A 129 -14.23 18.66 13.28
C LEU A 129 -15.46 18.17 12.49
N ILE A 130 -15.60 18.62 11.25
CA ILE A 130 -16.30 17.84 10.22
C ILE A 130 -15.23 17.26 9.30
N ALA A 131 -14.49 16.28 9.81
CA ALA A 131 -13.64 15.45 8.97
C ALA A 131 -14.52 14.43 8.26
N SER A 132 -14.64 14.54 6.94
CA SER A 132 -15.25 13.51 6.11
C SER A 132 -14.57 12.15 6.37
N PRO A 133 -15.30 11.02 6.41
CA PRO A 133 -14.77 9.69 6.78
C PRO A 133 -13.67 9.11 5.87
N CYS A 134 -13.22 9.85 4.85
CA CYS A 134 -12.26 9.40 3.83
C CYS A 134 -11.09 10.39 3.59
N ALA A 135 -10.94 11.41 4.45
CA ALA A 135 -9.79 12.32 4.38
C ALA A 135 -8.77 11.94 5.47
N ILE A 136 -7.73 11.18 5.12
CA ILE A 136 -6.57 11.01 6.00
C ILE A 136 -5.82 12.36 6.01
N ALA A 137 -5.57 12.88 7.22
CA ALA A 137 -4.93 14.17 7.43
C ALA A 137 -3.46 14.16 6.98
N ARG A 138 -3.05 15.28 6.37
CA ARG A 138 -1.70 15.82 6.07
C ARG A 138 -0.50 15.13 6.82
N PHE A 139 0.59 14.72 6.14
CA PHE A 139 1.89 14.41 6.73
C PHE A 139 2.30 15.63 7.52
N ASP A 140 2.47 15.39 8.79
CA ASP A 140 2.67 16.41 9.79
C ASP A 140 3.80 15.91 10.66
N ALA A 141 4.96 16.54 10.47
CA ALA A 141 6.19 16.16 11.14
C ALA A 141 6.03 16.27 12.67
N LEU A 142 5.31 17.27 13.17
CA LEU A 142 5.02 17.43 14.59
C LEU A 142 4.14 16.30 15.12
N LYS A 143 3.13 15.85 14.36
CA LYS A 143 2.31 14.69 14.75
C LYS A 143 3.12 13.41 14.81
N LEU A 144 3.99 13.17 13.82
CA LEU A 144 4.85 11.98 13.83
C LEU A 144 5.84 12.04 14.99
N LEU A 145 6.52 13.17 15.21
CA LEU A 145 7.44 13.35 16.34
C LEU A 145 6.73 13.23 17.69
N ALA A 146 5.51 13.77 17.81
CA ALA A 146 4.69 13.59 19.01
C ALA A 146 4.31 12.11 19.22
N ARG A 147 4.03 11.37 18.14
CA ARG A 147 3.77 9.93 18.20
C ARG A 147 5.01 9.12 18.60
N LEU A 148 6.18 9.60 18.21
CA LEU A 148 7.51 9.04 18.51
C LEU A 148 8.13 9.61 19.79
N ARG A 149 7.39 10.40 20.59
CA ARG A 149 7.92 10.97 21.83
C ARG A 149 8.36 9.86 22.79
N ASN A 150 9.59 9.97 23.31
CA ASN A 150 10.25 8.95 24.13
C ASN A 150 10.44 7.59 23.42
N LYS A 151 10.52 7.57 22.09
CA LYS A 151 10.63 6.35 21.30
C LYS A 151 11.79 6.39 20.32
N ARG A 152 12.19 5.20 19.91
CA ARG A 152 13.21 4.94 18.90
C ARG A 152 12.55 4.30 17.67
N LEU A 153 12.67 4.95 16.52
CA LEU A 153 12.33 4.40 15.21
C LEU A 153 13.62 3.99 14.51
N MET A 154 13.77 2.72 14.13
CA MET A 154 14.97 2.22 13.47
C MET A 154 14.66 1.57 12.12
N PHE A 155 15.35 2.04 11.09
CA PHE A 155 15.39 1.48 9.76
C PHE A 155 16.58 0.50 9.68
N VAL A 156 16.32 -0.77 9.42
CA VAL A 156 17.30 -1.86 9.41
C VAL A 156 17.35 -2.48 8.03
N GLY A 157 18.50 -2.46 7.36
CA GLY A 157 18.60 -3.05 6.02
C GLY A 157 19.81 -2.60 5.23
N ASP A 158 19.63 -2.53 3.90
CA ASP A 158 20.68 -2.18 2.95
C ASP A 158 20.72 -0.66 2.63
N SER A 159 21.31 -0.29 1.49
CA SER A 159 21.42 1.10 1.06
C SER A 159 20.09 1.74 0.63
N ILE A 160 19.10 0.95 0.23
CA ILE A 160 17.73 1.40 -0.02
C ILE A 160 17.10 1.84 1.30
N GLN A 161 17.24 1.03 2.35
CA GLN A 161 16.73 1.35 3.66
C GLN A 161 17.39 2.60 4.28
N ARG A 162 18.68 2.80 4.00
CA ARG A 162 19.37 4.06 4.32
C ARG A 162 18.77 5.25 3.58
N THR A 163 18.39 5.09 2.32
CA THR A 163 17.74 6.15 1.53
C THR A 163 16.38 6.51 2.12
N GLN A 164 15.59 5.53 2.55
CA GLN A 164 14.33 5.79 3.25
C GLN A 164 14.55 6.52 4.58
N TRP A 165 15.58 6.17 5.35
CA TRP A 165 15.94 6.89 6.57
C TRP A 165 16.35 8.34 6.29
N GLU A 166 17.17 8.61 5.26
CA GLU A 166 17.55 9.98 4.87
C GLU A 166 16.31 10.82 4.52
N SER A 167 15.36 10.23 3.79
CA SER A 167 14.06 10.86 3.50
C SER A 167 13.27 11.15 4.79
N MET A 168 13.15 10.20 5.71
CA MET A 168 12.41 10.39 6.96
C MET A 168 13.01 11.51 7.82
N VAL A 169 14.34 11.57 7.90
CA VAL A 169 15.04 12.66 8.60
C VAL A 169 14.71 14.01 7.97
N CYS A 170 14.74 14.13 6.64
CA CYS A 170 14.42 15.38 5.95
C CYS A 170 12.94 15.78 6.07
N LEU A 171 12.03 14.82 6.19
CA LEU A 171 10.61 15.10 6.45
C LEU A 171 10.37 15.62 7.87
N LEU A 172 11.20 15.22 8.84
CA LEU A 172 11.01 15.53 10.25
C LEU A 172 11.83 16.73 10.74
N GLU A 173 13.01 16.96 10.17
CA GLU A 173 13.92 17.99 10.66
C GLU A 173 13.33 19.40 10.73
N PRO A 174 12.47 19.87 9.80
CA PRO A 174 11.94 21.23 9.85
C PRO A 174 11.04 21.48 11.07
N ALA A 175 10.48 20.42 11.66
CA ALA A 175 9.63 20.51 12.85
C ALA A 175 10.44 20.47 14.16
N VAL A 176 11.76 20.33 14.09
CA VAL A 176 12.65 20.37 15.25
C VAL A 176 13.47 21.66 15.20
N PRO A 177 13.43 22.52 16.24
CA PRO A 177 14.19 23.77 16.28
C PRO A 177 15.69 23.58 16.07
N ASP A 178 16.31 24.60 15.48
CA ASP A 178 17.77 24.67 15.36
C ASP A 178 18.44 24.54 16.74
N GLY A 179 19.52 23.75 16.80
CA GLY A 179 20.21 23.45 18.05
C GLY A 179 19.54 22.40 18.94
N LYS A 180 18.37 21.86 18.55
CA LYS A 180 17.66 20.75 19.22
C LYS A 180 17.61 19.46 18.40
N ARG A 181 18.31 19.44 17.27
CA ARG A 181 18.43 18.31 16.35
C ARG A 181 19.90 17.94 16.12
N PHE A 182 20.22 16.65 16.26
CA PHE A 182 21.59 16.16 16.19
C PHE A 182 21.70 14.89 15.35
N ILE A 183 22.83 14.69 14.67
CA ILE A 183 23.20 13.39 14.10
C ILE A 183 24.41 12.82 14.82
N HIS A 184 24.23 11.66 15.44
CA HIS A 184 25.32 10.85 15.96
C HIS A 184 25.68 9.76 14.95
N LYS A 185 26.97 9.65 14.65
CA LYS A 185 27.53 8.57 13.83
C LYS A 185 28.12 7.53 14.78
N ASP A 186 27.43 6.41 14.93
CA ASP A 186 27.80 5.33 15.84
C ASP A 186 27.81 4.00 15.07
N PRO A 187 28.82 3.75 14.19
CA PRO A 187 28.81 2.61 13.28
C PRO A 187 28.55 1.28 14.01
N PRO A 188 27.67 0.41 13.49
CA PRO A 188 27.03 0.47 12.17
C PRO A 188 25.79 1.37 12.06
N ARG A 189 25.47 2.15 13.10
CA ARG A 189 24.30 3.02 13.18
C ARG A 189 24.56 4.47 12.76
N LYS A 190 23.49 5.11 12.31
CA LYS A 190 23.36 6.58 12.23
C LYS A 190 22.10 6.98 12.99
N VAL A 191 22.20 7.94 13.89
CA VAL A 191 21.11 8.29 14.81
C VAL A 191 20.81 9.78 14.66
N PHE A 192 19.63 10.11 14.15
CA PHE A 192 19.08 11.46 14.23
C PHE A 192 18.28 11.59 15.53
N VAL A 193 18.55 12.64 16.31
CA VAL A 193 17.89 12.89 17.61
C VAL A 193 17.08 14.17 17.52
N ALA A 194 15.81 14.09 17.90
CA ALA A 194 14.93 15.22 18.13
C ALA A 194 14.77 15.44 19.64
N GLU A 195 15.58 16.33 20.21
CA GLU A 195 15.77 16.47 21.67
C GLU A 195 14.46 16.79 22.40
N GLU A 196 13.65 17.72 21.88
CA GLU A 196 12.39 18.16 22.53
C GLU A 196 11.32 17.07 22.63
N PHE A 197 11.43 16.07 21.76
CA PHE A 197 10.55 14.90 21.75
C PHE A 197 11.19 13.71 22.46
N ASN A 198 12.46 13.80 22.86
CA ASN A 198 13.25 12.67 23.32
C ASN A 198 13.07 11.46 22.39
N ALA A 199 13.15 11.72 21.08
CA ALA A 199 12.88 10.74 20.02
C ALA A 199 14.14 10.55 19.17
N SER A 200 14.38 9.31 18.72
CA SER A 200 15.46 9.00 17.78
C SER A 200 14.94 8.33 16.51
N ILE A 201 15.54 8.71 15.39
CA ILE A 201 15.31 8.15 14.07
C ILE A 201 16.63 7.57 13.59
N GLU A 202 16.72 6.26 13.56
CA GLU A 202 17.95 5.50 13.46
C GLU A 202 18.02 4.72 12.14
N PHE A 203 19.22 4.60 11.59
CA PHE A 203 19.53 3.63 10.54
C PHE A 203 20.54 2.63 11.09
N TYR A 204 20.32 1.34 10.88
CA TYR A 204 21.23 0.25 11.20
C TYR A 204 21.60 -0.51 9.93
N TRP A 205 22.90 -0.60 9.64
CA TRP A 205 23.40 -1.34 8.48
C TRP A 205 23.38 -2.85 8.74
N ALA A 206 22.46 -3.56 8.07
CA ALA A 206 22.36 -5.02 8.06
C ALA A 206 21.80 -5.47 6.69
N PRO A 207 22.62 -5.43 5.63
CA PRO A 207 22.11 -5.54 4.26
C PRO A 207 21.47 -6.90 3.93
N PHE A 208 21.85 -7.93 4.67
CA PHE A 208 21.28 -9.28 4.57
C PHE A 208 20.41 -9.66 5.78
N LEU A 209 20.17 -8.73 6.71
CA LEU A 209 19.59 -8.92 8.06
C LEU A 209 20.37 -9.86 8.98
N VAL A 210 20.72 -11.05 8.50
CA VAL A 210 21.67 -11.97 9.14
C VAL A 210 23.10 -11.49 8.99
N GLU A 211 24.00 -12.06 9.79
CA GLU A 211 25.43 -11.76 9.74
C GLU A 211 26.04 -12.08 8.38
N SER A 212 26.97 -11.23 7.95
CA SER A 212 27.66 -11.33 6.68
C SER A 212 29.05 -10.72 6.75
N ASN A 213 29.90 -11.09 5.79
CA ASN A 213 31.20 -10.43 5.62
C ASN A 213 31.09 -8.99 5.07
N SER A 214 29.87 -8.47 4.92
CA SER A 214 29.56 -7.16 4.38
C SER A 214 28.88 -6.22 5.41
N ASP A 215 28.92 -6.54 6.69
CA ASP A 215 28.24 -5.76 7.75
C ASP A 215 29.04 -4.53 8.22
N HIS A 216 30.25 -4.34 7.71
CA HIS A 216 31.04 -3.15 8.04
C HIS A 216 30.44 -1.90 7.37
N ALA A 217 29.89 -0.97 8.15
CA ALA A 217 29.15 0.20 7.66
C ALA A 217 29.80 0.99 6.50
N THR A 218 31.13 1.14 6.48
CA THR A 218 31.87 1.82 5.39
C THR A 218 32.66 0.88 4.47
N LYS A 219 33.20 -0.24 4.98
CA LYS A 219 34.00 -1.21 4.22
C LYS A 219 33.20 -2.47 3.87
N HIS A 220 31.97 -2.28 3.39
CA HIS A 220 31.03 -3.37 3.06
C HIS A 220 31.13 -3.88 1.60
N THR A 221 32.04 -3.32 0.79
CA THR A 221 32.28 -3.79 -0.58
C THR A 221 33.36 -4.87 -0.56
N VAL A 222 32.95 -6.12 -0.79
CA VAL A 222 33.83 -7.29 -0.80
C VAL A 222 33.77 -8.00 -2.15
N ARG A 223 34.81 -8.76 -2.49
CA ARG A 223 34.89 -9.48 -3.78
C ARG A 223 33.87 -10.62 -3.88
N ARG A 224 33.65 -11.35 -2.80
CA ARG A 224 32.67 -12.45 -2.70
C ARG A 224 31.87 -12.25 -1.42
N ARG A 225 30.57 -11.98 -1.57
CA ARG A 225 29.66 -11.85 -0.44
C ARG A 225 29.43 -13.23 0.16
N GLN A 226 29.39 -13.29 1.48
CA GLN A 226 29.11 -14.50 2.26
C GLN A 226 28.17 -14.14 3.40
N VAL A 227 27.14 -14.97 3.60
CA VAL A 227 26.10 -14.77 4.63
C VAL A 227 26.03 -15.98 5.56
N LYS A 228 25.72 -15.76 6.84
CA LYS A 228 25.46 -16.82 7.82
C LYS A 228 23.96 -16.92 8.06
N LEU A 229 23.28 -17.84 7.37
CA LEU A 229 21.81 -17.84 7.29
C LEU A 229 21.11 -18.09 8.64
N ASP A 230 21.82 -18.66 9.60
CA ASP A 230 21.36 -19.02 10.93
C ASP A 230 21.86 -18.08 12.04
N SER A 231 22.56 -16.98 11.70
CA SER A 231 23.17 -16.07 12.67
C SER A 231 22.62 -14.65 12.56
N ILE A 232 21.95 -14.18 13.62
CA ILE A 232 21.37 -12.82 13.67
C ILE A 232 21.68 -12.09 14.98
N THR A 233 22.23 -12.78 15.98
CA THR A 233 22.37 -12.30 17.36
C THR A 233 23.20 -11.03 17.48
N GLU A 234 24.32 -10.93 16.74
CA GLU A 234 25.19 -9.75 16.76
C GLU A 234 24.47 -8.48 16.27
N HIS A 235 23.52 -8.63 15.35
CA HIS A 235 22.69 -7.50 14.91
C HIS A 235 21.55 -7.25 15.87
N SER A 236 20.87 -8.32 16.29
CA SER A 236 19.58 -8.23 16.95
C SER A 236 19.64 -7.66 18.37
N GLN A 237 20.81 -7.73 19.03
CA GLN A 237 21.08 -7.01 20.28
C GLN A 237 20.84 -5.50 20.17
N HIS A 238 21.03 -4.91 18.98
CA HIS A 238 20.79 -3.48 18.75
C HIS A 238 19.33 -3.14 18.46
N TRP A 239 18.53 -4.14 18.10
CA TRP A 239 17.12 -3.99 17.73
C TRP A 239 16.18 -4.23 18.92
N ALA A 240 16.61 -5.04 19.89
CA ALA A 240 15.77 -5.51 21.00
C ALA A 240 15.10 -4.39 21.81
N ALA A 241 15.73 -3.22 21.95
CA ALA A 241 15.21 -2.08 22.72
C ALA A 241 14.66 -0.93 21.85
N VAL A 242 14.20 -1.23 20.64
CA VAL A 242 13.65 -0.24 19.69
C VAL A 242 12.13 -0.35 19.63
N ASP A 243 11.42 0.77 19.73
CA ASP A 243 9.94 0.80 19.74
C ASP A 243 9.31 0.53 18.37
N VAL A 244 9.93 1.03 17.29
CA VAL A 244 9.43 0.84 15.92
C VAL A 244 10.57 0.40 15.03
N LEU A 245 10.47 -0.80 14.47
CA LEU A 245 11.44 -1.39 13.57
C LEU A 245 10.89 -1.43 12.14
N VAL A 246 11.67 -0.97 11.17
CA VAL A 246 11.35 -1.07 9.75
C VAL A 246 12.47 -1.85 9.08
N PHE A 247 12.19 -3.07 8.66
CA PHE A 247 13.15 -3.97 8.03
C PHE A 247 13.06 -3.91 6.50
N GLU A 248 14.19 -4.03 5.82
CA GLU A 248 14.28 -4.25 4.38
C GLU A 248 15.57 -5.04 4.08
N SER A 249 15.52 -5.90 3.07
CA SER A 249 16.71 -6.55 2.51
C SER A 249 16.38 -7.14 1.15
N TYR A 250 16.92 -6.58 0.07
CA TYR A 250 16.63 -7.11 -1.26
C TYR A 250 17.77 -7.00 -2.27
N VAL A 251 18.21 -5.79 -2.61
CA VAL A 251 18.93 -5.59 -3.88
C VAL A 251 20.29 -6.30 -3.91
N TRP A 252 20.87 -6.55 -2.74
CA TRP A 252 22.12 -7.29 -2.60
C TRP A 252 22.00 -8.79 -2.84
N TRP A 253 20.83 -9.37 -2.58
CA TRP A 253 20.54 -10.76 -2.92
C TRP A 253 20.50 -10.93 -4.44
N MET A 254 19.89 -9.99 -5.15
CA MET A 254 19.67 -10.11 -6.61
C MET A 254 20.92 -9.88 -7.47
N TYR A 255 22.10 -9.71 -6.86
CA TYR A 255 23.34 -9.48 -7.59
C TYR A 255 23.78 -10.69 -8.44
N GLN A 256 23.54 -11.91 -7.95
CA GLN A 256 23.84 -13.18 -8.62
C GLN A 256 22.76 -14.22 -8.27
N PRO A 257 22.53 -15.23 -9.13
CA PRO A 257 21.57 -16.30 -8.83
C PRO A 257 22.04 -17.22 -7.68
N LEU A 258 23.35 -17.23 -7.40
CA LEU A 258 23.96 -18.02 -6.33
C LEU A 258 24.61 -17.09 -5.30
N ILE A 259 24.55 -17.50 -4.04
CA ILE A 259 25.21 -16.82 -2.92
C ILE A 259 25.98 -17.83 -2.07
N ASN A 260 27.17 -17.42 -1.62
CA ASN A 260 27.92 -18.21 -0.66
C ASN A 260 27.31 -18.04 0.72
N ALA A 261 27.02 -19.14 1.40
CA ALA A 261 26.45 -19.09 2.73
C ALA A 261 26.90 -20.24 3.63
N THR A 262 26.75 -20.03 4.93
CA THR A 262 26.80 -21.07 5.96
C THR A 262 25.42 -21.23 6.58
N ASN A 263 25.10 -22.44 7.06
CA ASN A 263 23.86 -22.72 7.77
C ASN A 263 24.06 -23.92 8.71
N GLY A 264 24.18 -23.68 10.02
CA GLY A 264 24.39 -24.71 11.05
C GLY A 264 25.80 -25.32 11.09
N SER A 265 26.65 -25.00 10.11
CA SER A 265 28.05 -25.43 10.02
C SER A 265 28.96 -24.22 9.75
N HIS A 266 30.28 -24.41 9.86
CA HIS A 266 31.26 -23.40 9.45
C HIS A 266 31.66 -23.50 7.96
N ASP A 267 31.14 -24.51 7.26
CA ASP A 267 31.50 -24.77 5.87
C ASP A 267 30.67 -23.87 4.93
N VAL A 268 31.37 -23.21 4.01
CA VAL A 268 30.75 -22.32 3.03
C VAL A 268 30.30 -23.15 1.83
N HIS A 269 29.01 -23.05 1.51
CA HIS A 269 28.42 -23.66 0.32
C HIS A 269 27.76 -22.60 -0.57
N GLU A 270 27.62 -22.89 -1.86
CA GLU A 270 26.81 -22.08 -2.77
C GLU A 270 25.35 -22.50 -2.67
N TYR A 271 24.47 -21.53 -2.44
CA TYR A 271 23.03 -21.70 -2.38
C TYR A 271 22.36 -20.95 -3.53
N ASP A 272 21.25 -21.49 -4.02
CA ASP A 272 20.28 -20.69 -4.77
C ASP A 272 19.82 -19.51 -3.92
N VAL A 273 19.79 -18.33 -4.52
CA VAL A 273 19.51 -17.08 -3.81
C VAL A 273 18.13 -17.06 -3.15
N ILE A 274 17.11 -17.66 -3.78
CA ILE A 274 15.75 -17.68 -3.24
C ILE A 274 15.70 -18.62 -2.02
N ALA A 275 16.29 -19.81 -2.14
CA ALA A 275 16.38 -20.74 -1.03
C ALA A 275 17.16 -20.15 0.17
N ALA A 276 18.26 -19.44 -0.11
CA ALA A 276 19.02 -18.74 0.93
C ALA A 276 18.20 -17.61 1.57
N TYR A 277 17.45 -16.85 0.78
CA TYR A 277 16.57 -15.78 1.27
C TYR A 277 15.48 -16.30 2.20
N GLU A 278 14.84 -17.42 1.84
CA GLU A 278 13.84 -18.09 2.69
C GLU A 278 14.43 -18.55 4.03
N LEU A 279 15.65 -19.10 4.02
CA LEU A 279 16.35 -19.48 5.26
C LEU A 279 16.67 -18.26 6.13
N MET A 280 17.14 -17.16 5.53
CA MET A 280 17.36 -15.91 6.24
C MET A 280 16.06 -15.39 6.87
N LEU A 281 14.95 -15.38 6.13
CA LEU A 281 13.66 -14.93 6.64
C LEU A 281 13.16 -15.80 7.79
N ARG A 282 13.39 -17.12 7.75
CA ARG A 282 13.06 -18.01 8.86
C ARG A 282 13.85 -17.64 10.12
N THR A 283 15.15 -17.40 10.00
CA THR A 283 16.00 -16.95 11.12
C THR A 283 15.53 -15.61 11.68
N TRP A 284 15.23 -14.65 10.80
CA TRP A 284 14.71 -13.33 11.21
C TRP A 284 13.33 -13.43 11.88
N ALA A 285 12.39 -14.20 11.30
CA ALA A 285 11.05 -14.39 11.86
C ALA A 285 11.09 -15.11 13.21
N ASN A 286 11.97 -16.10 13.37
CA ASN A 286 12.20 -16.76 14.66
C ASN A 286 12.69 -15.77 15.73
N TRP A 287 13.55 -14.82 15.35
CA TRP A 287 13.99 -13.77 16.27
C TRP A 287 12.84 -12.83 16.63
N ILE A 288 12.07 -12.37 15.63
CA ILE A 288 10.87 -11.53 15.85
C ILE A 288 9.93 -12.19 16.86
N ASP A 289 9.62 -13.47 16.66
CA ASP A 289 8.68 -14.22 17.50
C ASP A 289 9.18 -14.50 18.92
N SER A 290 10.50 -14.53 19.14
CA SER A 290 11.09 -14.90 20.43
C SER A 290 11.56 -13.72 21.26
N ALA A 291 11.95 -12.61 20.63
CA ALA A 291 12.57 -11.48 21.31
C ALA A 291 11.70 -10.21 21.32
N MET A 292 10.83 -10.02 20.33
CA MET A 292 10.06 -8.78 20.21
C MET A 292 8.84 -8.79 21.15
N ASN A 293 8.62 -7.69 21.84
CA ASN A 293 7.44 -7.49 22.67
C ASN A 293 6.31 -6.81 21.86
N PRO A 294 5.23 -7.51 21.48
CA PRO A 294 4.16 -6.96 20.65
C PRO A 294 3.31 -5.87 21.35
N GLU A 295 3.40 -5.72 22.67
CA GLU A 295 2.68 -4.67 23.41
C GLU A 295 3.38 -3.31 23.32
N THR A 296 4.71 -3.33 23.21
CA THR A 296 5.54 -2.11 23.27
C THR A 296 6.22 -1.80 21.93
N GLN A 297 6.50 -2.83 21.13
CA GLN A 297 7.23 -2.72 19.87
C GLN A 297 6.30 -2.96 18.68
N LYS A 298 6.61 -2.29 17.58
CA LYS A 298 5.99 -2.50 16.27
C LYS A 298 7.05 -2.87 15.25
N ALA A 299 6.72 -3.80 14.37
CA ALA A 299 7.57 -4.17 13.26
C ALA A 299 6.87 -3.94 11.92
N TYR A 300 7.64 -3.40 10.99
CA TYR A 300 7.32 -3.26 9.58
C TYR A 300 8.35 -4.00 8.75
N PHE A 301 7.90 -4.58 7.65
CA PHE A 301 8.81 -5.13 6.64
C PHE A 301 8.48 -4.47 5.30
N MET A 302 9.44 -3.71 4.76
CA MET A 302 9.29 -3.07 3.47
C MET A 302 9.52 -4.11 2.37
N SER A 303 8.60 -4.15 1.40
CA SER A 303 8.77 -4.98 0.23
C SER A 303 9.89 -4.45 -0.66
N LEU A 304 10.30 -5.27 -1.63
CA LEU A 304 11.37 -5.02 -2.58
C LEU A 304 11.29 -3.64 -3.22
N SER A 305 12.39 -2.88 -3.15
CA SER A 305 12.60 -1.73 -4.03
C SER A 305 13.03 -2.23 -5.42
N PRO A 306 12.30 -1.86 -6.48
CA PRO A 306 12.61 -2.30 -7.84
C PRO A 306 13.88 -1.64 -8.39
N THR A 307 14.39 -2.23 -9.47
CA THR A 307 15.50 -1.67 -10.26
C THR A 307 15.06 -1.42 -11.69
N HIS A 308 15.64 -0.42 -12.34
CA HIS A 308 15.31 -0.04 -13.72
C HIS A 308 16.55 -0.14 -14.62
N LEU A 309 17.15 -1.33 -14.65
CA LEU A 309 18.44 -1.58 -15.30
C LEU A 309 18.36 -1.58 -16.84
N TRP A 310 17.21 -1.94 -17.42
CA TRP A 310 17.07 -2.08 -18.88
C TRP A 310 15.80 -1.44 -19.42
N SER A 311 15.95 -0.41 -20.26
CA SER A 311 14.80 0.31 -20.81
C SER A 311 13.90 -0.51 -21.72
N ARG A 312 14.41 -1.64 -22.24
CA ARG A 312 13.63 -2.58 -23.05
C ARG A 312 12.40 -3.14 -22.32
N GLU A 313 12.40 -3.16 -21.00
CA GLU A 313 11.29 -3.69 -20.20
C GLU A 313 10.04 -2.82 -20.33
N TRP A 314 10.19 -1.49 -20.29
CA TRP A 314 9.07 -0.56 -20.45
C TRP A 314 8.91 -0.02 -21.88
N ARG A 315 9.95 -0.11 -22.73
CA ARG A 315 9.95 0.35 -24.12
C ARG A 315 10.65 -0.67 -25.02
N ASN A 316 9.86 -1.49 -25.71
CA ASN A 316 10.37 -2.56 -26.59
C ASN A 316 11.34 -2.02 -27.66
N GLY A 317 12.43 -2.76 -27.92
CA GLY A 317 13.46 -2.39 -28.89
C GLY A 317 14.42 -1.27 -28.46
N SER A 318 14.27 -0.72 -27.24
CA SER A 318 15.20 0.30 -26.73
C SER A 318 16.43 -0.30 -26.07
N ASN A 319 17.57 0.35 -26.28
CA ASN A 319 18.85 0.04 -25.62
C ASN A 319 19.18 1.20 -24.68
N GLY A 320 19.26 0.91 -23.38
CA GLY A 320 19.45 1.94 -22.35
C GLY A 320 19.04 1.43 -20.98
N ASN A 321 19.01 2.33 -20.02
CA ASN A 321 18.63 2.10 -18.63
C ASN A 321 17.72 3.25 -18.15
N CYS A 322 17.70 3.55 -16.85
CA CYS A 322 16.92 4.65 -16.28
C CYS A 322 17.41 6.07 -16.66
N PHE A 323 18.53 6.21 -17.37
CA PHE A 323 19.04 7.52 -17.80
C PHE A 323 18.09 8.20 -18.81
N ASN A 324 17.88 9.51 -18.64
CA ASN A 324 16.93 10.33 -19.43
C ASN A 324 15.46 9.86 -19.40
N GLU A 325 15.08 9.06 -18.40
CA GLU A 325 13.67 8.79 -18.13
C GLU A 325 13.14 9.89 -17.19
N SER A 326 12.16 10.70 -17.65
CA SER A 326 11.63 11.84 -16.88
C SER A 326 10.14 11.72 -16.51
N TYR A 327 9.49 10.62 -16.92
CA TYR A 327 8.09 10.34 -16.64
C TYR A 327 7.90 8.90 -16.11
N PRO A 328 6.97 8.69 -15.17
CA PRO A 328 6.57 7.36 -14.74
C PRO A 328 5.95 6.53 -15.86
N ILE A 329 5.92 5.21 -15.66
CA ILE A 329 5.17 4.28 -16.49
C ILE A 329 3.67 4.46 -16.18
N GLN A 330 2.86 4.70 -17.21
CA GLN A 330 1.42 4.98 -17.11
C GLN A 330 0.52 3.76 -17.37
N ARG A 331 1.12 2.57 -17.50
CA ARG A 331 0.43 1.30 -17.78
C ARG A 331 0.78 0.28 -16.70
N PRO A 332 -0.06 -0.75 -16.47
CA PRO A 332 0.31 -1.87 -15.63
C PRO A 332 1.67 -2.42 -16.03
N PHE A 333 2.56 -2.57 -15.05
CA PHE A 333 3.96 -2.90 -15.28
C PHE A 333 4.52 -3.71 -14.12
N TRP A 334 5.36 -4.69 -14.47
CA TRP A 334 6.14 -5.48 -13.51
C TRP A 334 7.48 -5.80 -14.16
N GLY A 335 8.56 -5.19 -13.67
CA GLY A 335 9.92 -5.40 -14.15
C GLY A 335 10.48 -6.77 -13.74
N ALA A 336 11.48 -7.25 -14.50
CA ALA A 336 12.16 -8.52 -14.16
C ALA A 336 13.04 -8.38 -12.90
N GLY A 337 13.39 -7.15 -12.54
CA GLY A 337 14.15 -6.81 -11.34
C GLY A 337 13.36 -6.92 -10.03
N SER A 338 12.05 -7.23 -10.07
CA SER A 338 11.21 -7.48 -8.89
C SER A 338 10.79 -8.94 -8.84
N SER A 339 11.44 -9.71 -7.98
CA SER A 339 11.21 -11.16 -7.87
C SER A 339 9.88 -11.47 -7.16
N LEU A 340 8.98 -12.14 -7.87
CA LEU A 340 7.73 -12.67 -7.30
C LEU A 340 7.98 -13.78 -6.28
N ASP A 341 9.08 -14.54 -6.43
CA ASP A 341 9.44 -15.58 -5.48
C ASP A 341 9.91 -14.98 -4.15
N VAL A 342 10.67 -13.89 -4.19
CA VAL A 342 11.05 -13.15 -2.97
C VAL A 342 9.81 -12.49 -2.34
N MET A 343 8.91 -11.87 -3.13
CA MET A 343 7.64 -11.35 -2.61
C MET A 343 6.84 -12.42 -1.86
N ARG A 344 6.75 -13.63 -2.44
CA ARG A 344 6.05 -14.76 -1.84
C ARG A 344 6.74 -15.18 -0.55
N ALA A 345 8.06 -15.36 -0.55
CA ALA A 345 8.83 -15.73 0.63
C ALA A 345 8.66 -14.73 1.79
N VAL A 346 8.71 -13.43 1.50
CA VAL A 346 8.41 -12.37 2.50
C VAL A 346 6.99 -12.55 3.03
N THR A 347 6.00 -12.63 2.13
CA THR A 347 4.58 -12.74 2.52
C THR A 347 4.33 -13.95 3.42
N GLU A 348 4.88 -15.12 3.07
CA GLU A 348 4.78 -16.34 3.85
C GLU A 348 5.45 -16.21 5.23
N ALA A 349 6.64 -15.60 5.30
CA ALA A 349 7.33 -15.36 6.57
C ALA A 349 6.53 -14.42 7.49
N LEU A 350 5.91 -13.36 6.94
CA LEU A 350 5.08 -12.44 7.72
C LEU A 350 3.77 -13.11 8.18
N GLN A 351 3.14 -13.93 7.34
CA GLN A 351 1.90 -14.66 7.68
C GLN A 351 2.14 -15.75 8.73
N GLY A 352 3.32 -16.38 8.71
CA GLY A 352 3.71 -17.42 9.67
C GLY A 352 4.19 -16.91 11.02
N SER A 353 4.50 -15.62 11.15
CA SER A 353 5.02 -15.01 12.38
C SER A 353 3.92 -14.85 13.43
N LYS A 354 4.23 -15.17 14.69
CA LYS A 354 3.34 -14.97 15.84
C LYS A 354 3.17 -13.50 16.20
N VAL A 355 4.21 -12.71 15.97
CA VAL A 355 4.19 -11.27 16.18
C VAL A 355 3.70 -10.59 14.91
N LYS A 356 2.73 -9.69 15.03
CA LYS A 356 2.19 -8.97 13.88
C LYS A 356 3.26 -8.05 13.27
N VAL A 357 3.75 -8.41 12.09
CA VAL A 357 4.60 -7.56 11.26
C VAL A 357 3.79 -6.98 10.12
N THR A 358 3.80 -5.66 9.95
CA THR A 358 3.04 -4.97 8.89
C THR A 358 3.90 -4.84 7.64
N MET A 359 3.42 -5.40 6.51
CA MET A 359 4.10 -5.24 5.23
C MET A 359 3.87 -3.83 4.67
N LEU A 360 4.95 -3.12 4.34
CA LEU A 360 4.88 -1.93 3.51
C LEU A 360 5.08 -2.35 2.05
N ASN A 361 3.99 -2.66 1.35
CA ASN A 361 4.02 -3.16 -0.02
C ASN A 361 4.28 -2.03 -1.04
N ILE A 362 5.53 -1.60 -1.13
CA ILE A 362 5.99 -0.49 -1.98
C ILE A 362 6.39 -0.92 -3.40
N THR A 363 6.48 -2.22 -3.69
CA THR A 363 7.12 -2.70 -4.93
C THR A 363 6.38 -2.22 -6.17
N GLN A 364 5.07 -2.49 -6.24
CA GLN A 364 4.26 -2.14 -7.41
C GLN A 364 4.18 -0.63 -7.66
N LEU A 365 4.02 0.18 -6.61
CA LEU A 365 3.98 1.63 -6.79
C LEU A 365 5.34 2.18 -7.23
N SER A 366 6.44 1.56 -6.78
CA SER A 366 7.80 2.01 -7.14
C SER A 366 8.22 1.54 -8.54
N GLU A 367 7.66 0.43 -9.03
CA GLU A 367 7.87 -0.10 -10.40
C GLU A 367 7.44 0.90 -11.48
N PHE A 368 6.47 1.77 -11.18
CA PHE A 368 6.09 2.81 -12.13
C PHE A 368 7.15 3.93 -12.25
N ARG A 369 8.08 4.04 -11.30
CA ARG A 369 8.91 5.23 -11.09
C ARG A 369 10.31 5.16 -11.69
N LYS A 370 10.41 4.63 -12.91
CA LYS A 370 11.65 4.61 -13.70
C LYS A 370 12.37 5.98 -13.82
N ASP A 371 11.63 7.07 -13.62
CA ASP A 371 12.10 8.46 -13.69
C ASP A 371 12.87 8.94 -12.45
N ALA A 372 12.68 8.31 -11.29
CA ALA A 372 13.12 8.88 -10.01
C ALA A 372 14.47 8.35 -9.50
N HIS A 373 15.15 7.50 -10.27
CA HIS A 373 16.48 6.99 -9.89
C HIS A 373 17.56 8.08 -9.94
N THR A 374 18.61 7.87 -9.16
CA THR A 374 19.78 8.77 -9.13
C THR A 374 20.52 8.84 -10.47
N SER A 375 20.48 7.75 -11.24
CA SER A 375 21.08 7.66 -12.56
C SER A 375 22.58 8.05 -12.49
N VAL A 376 23.04 8.92 -13.38
CA VAL A 376 24.44 9.42 -13.37
C VAL A 376 24.65 10.59 -12.39
N TYR A 377 23.62 11.02 -11.67
CA TYR A 377 23.64 12.17 -10.75
C TYR A 377 23.87 11.72 -9.30
N THR A 378 24.92 10.92 -9.10
CA THR A 378 25.24 10.29 -7.82
C THR A 378 26.75 10.27 -7.57
N GLU A 379 27.18 9.52 -6.55
CA GLU A 379 28.58 9.21 -6.29
C GLU A 379 28.89 7.71 -6.45
N ARG A 380 30.13 7.41 -6.84
CA ARG A 380 30.67 6.05 -6.91
C ARG A 380 31.97 6.01 -6.12
N ARG A 381 32.03 5.11 -5.13
CA ARG A 381 33.19 4.97 -4.21
C ARG A 381 33.57 6.30 -3.53
N GLY A 382 32.57 7.07 -3.10
CA GLY A 382 32.74 8.35 -2.40
C GLY A 382 33.18 9.53 -3.27
N LYS A 383 33.14 9.39 -4.60
CA LYS A 383 33.45 10.46 -5.56
C LYS A 383 32.25 10.69 -6.47
N LEU A 384 31.91 11.96 -6.69
CA LEU A 384 30.87 12.34 -7.65
C LEU A 384 31.23 11.84 -9.06
N ILE A 385 30.21 11.41 -9.80
CA ILE A 385 30.35 11.06 -11.21
C ILE A 385 30.74 12.32 -12.00
N THR A 386 31.89 12.25 -12.68
CA THR A 386 32.46 13.34 -13.48
C THR A 386 31.66 13.58 -14.77
N GLY A 387 31.81 14.75 -15.38
CA GLY A 387 31.15 15.09 -16.65
C GLY A 387 31.40 14.06 -17.75
N GLU A 388 32.63 13.58 -17.89
CA GLU A 388 33.00 12.53 -18.87
C GLU A 388 32.30 11.19 -18.59
N GLN A 389 32.23 10.79 -17.31
CA GLN A 389 31.54 9.55 -16.93
C GLN A 389 30.04 9.61 -17.17
N ARG A 390 29.41 10.79 -17.06
CA ARG A 390 27.97 10.97 -17.38
C ARG A 390 27.66 10.71 -18.85
N LEU A 391 28.65 10.81 -19.74
CA LEU A 391 28.49 10.51 -21.16
C LEU A 391 28.43 9.00 -21.45
N THR A 392 28.67 8.15 -20.45
CA THR A 392 28.60 6.68 -20.55
C THR A 392 27.62 6.10 -19.52
N PRO A 393 26.33 6.48 -19.59
CA PRO A 393 25.30 6.07 -18.63
C PRO A 393 25.13 4.55 -18.53
N GLU A 394 25.47 3.79 -19.58
CA GLU A 394 25.47 2.32 -19.57
C GLU A 394 26.43 1.72 -18.53
N MET A 395 27.51 2.44 -18.18
CA MET A 395 28.50 1.99 -17.18
C MET A 395 28.36 2.68 -15.81
N TYR A 396 27.74 3.87 -15.77
CA TYR A 396 27.77 4.75 -14.60
C TYR A 396 26.40 5.12 -14.05
N ALA A 397 25.30 4.86 -14.75
CA ALA A 397 23.98 5.15 -14.21
C ALA A 397 23.63 4.18 -13.08
N ASP A 398 23.26 4.74 -11.93
CA ASP A 398 22.68 4.01 -10.81
C ASP A 398 21.16 3.98 -10.96
N CYS A 399 20.65 2.82 -11.38
CA CYS A 399 19.22 2.55 -11.53
C CYS A 399 18.67 1.68 -10.39
N ILE A 400 19.26 1.83 -9.21
CA ILE A 400 18.92 1.14 -7.97
C ILE A 400 18.48 2.19 -6.93
N HIS A 401 19.31 3.19 -6.68
CA HIS A 401 19.05 4.21 -5.66
C HIS A 401 18.14 5.33 -6.21
N TRP A 402 17.46 6.01 -5.28
CA TRP A 402 16.45 7.01 -5.57
C TRP A 402 16.95 8.41 -5.26
N CYS A 403 16.59 9.38 -6.09
CA CYS A 403 16.78 10.78 -5.76
C CYS A 403 15.92 11.16 -4.55
N LEU A 404 16.43 12.06 -3.70
CA LEU A 404 15.67 12.70 -2.62
C LEU A 404 15.67 14.21 -2.82
N PRO A 405 14.53 14.91 -2.73
CA PRO A 405 13.17 14.37 -2.51
C PRO A 405 12.67 13.50 -3.68
N GLY A 406 11.82 12.51 -3.40
CA GLY A 406 11.39 11.54 -4.40
C GLY A 406 10.56 10.37 -3.85
N VAL A 407 10.71 9.19 -4.48
CA VAL A 407 9.90 7.99 -4.20
C VAL A 407 9.94 7.55 -2.73
N PRO A 408 11.10 7.57 -2.03
CA PRO A 408 11.14 7.20 -0.61
C PRO A 408 10.33 8.11 0.32
N ASP A 409 10.04 9.36 -0.09
CA ASP A 409 9.14 10.23 0.68
C ASP A 409 7.73 9.64 0.73
N THR A 410 7.25 9.07 -0.37
CA THR A 410 5.97 8.35 -0.43
C THR A 410 5.98 7.11 0.45
N TRP A 411 7.10 6.37 0.51
CA TRP A 411 7.20 5.22 1.43
C TRP A 411 7.05 5.67 2.88
N ASN A 412 7.63 6.82 3.23
CA ASN A 412 7.52 7.41 4.56
C ASN A 412 6.13 8.00 4.85
N GLU A 413 5.41 8.52 3.86
CA GLU A 413 3.99 8.88 4.01
C GLU A 413 3.12 7.66 4.32
N ILE A 414 3.40 6.51 3.67
CA ILE A 414 2.70 5.26 3.95
C ILE A 414 3.05 4.74 5.35
N LEU A 415 4.32 4.78 5.75
CA LEU A 415 4.74 4.42 7.11
C LEU A 415 4.07 5.33 8.15
N TYR A 416 4.07 6.64 7.93
CA TYR A 416 3.39 7.63 8.78
C TYR A 416 1.91 7.30 8.93
N THR A 417 1.22 7.00 7.82
CA THR A 417 -0.20 6.63 7.83
C THR A 417 -0.44 5.39 8.69
N ASN A 418 0.40 4.36 8.55
CA ASN A 418 0.31 3.15 9.38
C ASN A 418 0.61 3.43 10.87
N GLU A 419 1.55 4.32 11.17
CA GLU A 419 1.89 4.68 12.55
C GLU A 419 0.77 5.41 13.29
N LEU A 420 0.06 6.28 12.55
CA LEU A 420 -1.12 6.99 13.07
C LEU A 420 -2.35 6.10 13.16
N ASN A 421 -2.55 5.20 12.20
CA ASN A 421 -3.68 4.26 12.17
C ASN A 421 -3.51 3.07 13.14
N GLY A 422 -2.35 2.94 13.80
CA GLY A 422 -2.03 1.87 14.75
C GLY A 422 -2.82 1.88 16.08
N ARG A 423 -4.04 2.43 16.10
CA ARG A 423 -5.07 2.01 17.05
C ARG A 423 -5.88 0.90 16.38
N THR A 424 -5.76 -0.32 16.91
CA THR A 424 -6.90 -1.24 16.91
C THR A 424 -8.13 -0.42 17.24
N LEU A 425 -9.18 -0.55 16.44
CA LEU A 425 -10.54 -0.22 16.87
C LEU A 425 -10.65 -0.74 18.31
N ILE A 426 -10.76 0.18 19.26
CA ILE A 426 -11.10 -0.17 20.63
C ILE A 426 -12.35 -1.03 20.46
N SER A 427 -12.27 -2.33 20.75
CA SER A 427 -13.46 -3.10 21.07
C SER A 427 -14.21 -2.22 22.05
N PRO A 428 -15.44 -1.77 21.76
CA PRO A 428 -16.14 -0.95 22.71
C PRO A 428 -16.33 -1.85 23.94
N LYS A 429 -15.51 -1.63 24.98
CA LYS A 429 -16.03 -1.77 26.32
C LYS A 429 -17.30 -0.94 26.29
N LEU A 430 -18.40 -1.62 26.55
CA LEU A 430 -19.74 -1.09 26.67
C LEU A 430 -19.69 0.22 27.48
N VAL A 431 -19.53 1.34 26.78
CA VAL A 431 -19.84 2.66 27.30
C VAL A 431 -20.97 3.09 26.41
N VAL A 432 -22.17 2.96 26.96
CA VAL A 432 -23.40 3.50 26.41
C VAL A 432 -23.17 5.01 26.30
N MET A 433 -22.74 5.45 25.13
CA MET A 433 -22.83 6.82 24.69
C MET A 433 -23.90 6.82 23.61
N GLU A 434 -25.08 7.31 23.98
CA GLU A 434 -26.15 7.64 23.05
C GLU A 434 -25.60 8.67 22.06
N THR A 435 -25.20 8.21 20.88
CA THR A 435 -25.04 9.09 19.73
C THR A 435 -26.29 8.95 18.89
N ASP A 436 -27.02 10.05 18.79
CA ASP A 436 -28.18 10.24 17.93
C ASP A 436 -27.73 10.20 16.46
N GLN A 437 -27.46 8.99 15.95
CA GLN A 437 -27.15 8.75 14.55
C GLN A 437 -28.45 8.75 13.75
N LYS A 438 -28.66 9.80 12.94
CA LYS A 438 -29.74 9.79 11.95
C LYS A 438 -29.48 8.66 10.94
N PRO A 439 -30.49 7.83 10.65
CA PRO A 439 -30.35 6.67 9.78
C PRO A 439 -29.92 7.07 8.36
N GLN A 440 -28.98 6.32 7.78
CA GLN A 440 -28.54 6.55 6.41
C GLN A 440 -29.57 5.96 5.43
N THR A 441 -30.13 6.83 4.59
CA THR A 441 -31.03 6.43 3.51
C THR A 441 -30.26 5.80 2.34
N LEU A 442 -30.72 4.64 1.87
CA LEU A 442 -30.20 3.95 0.69
C LEU A 442 -31.30 3.76 -0.36
N TYR A 443 -30.95 3.88 -1.64
CA TYR A 443 -31.86 3.68 -2.76
C TYR A 443 -31.59 2.34 -3.44
N ARG A 444 -32.64 1.52 -3.56
CA ARG A 444 -32.58 0.18 -4.16
C ARG A 444 -33.43 0.10 -5.41
N CYS A 445 -33.01 -0.67 -6.40
CA CYS A 445 -33.86 -0.99 -7.54
C CYS A 445 -35.13 -1.71 -7.05
N LYS A 446 -36.31 -1.20 -7.43
CA LYS A 446 -37.59 -1.77 -6.99
C LYS A 446 -37.84 -3.21 -7.47
N ARG A 447 -37.17 -3.62 -8.56
CA ARG A 447 -37.33 -4.95 -9.17
C ARG A 447 -36.42 -6.03 -8.56
N CYS A 448 -35.16 -5.72 -8.26
CA CYS A 448 -34.20 -6.70 -7.75
C CYS A 448 -33.56 -6.35 -6.41
N ARG A 449 -33.98 -5.25 -5.78
CA ARG A 449 -33.49 -4.71 -4.50
C ARG A 449 -31.98 -4.41 -4.44
N ARG A 450 -31.26 -4.52 -5.56
CA ARG A 450 -29.86 -4.10 -5.68
C ARG A 450 -29.73 -2.62 -5.36
N ILE A 451 -28.75 -2.25 -4.56
CA ILE A 451 -28.45 -0.84 -4.25
C ILE A 451 -28.02 -0.14 -5.53
N VAL A 452 -28.64 1.00 -5.81
CA VAL A 452 -28.37 1.80 -7.01
C VAL A 452 -27.81 3.17 -6.68
N ALA A 453 -28.06 3.70 -5.47
CA ALA A 453 -27.47 4.94 -4.94
C ALA A 453 -27.58 4.97 -3.40
N SER A 454 -26.77 5.78 -2.72
CA SER A 454 -26.95 6.14 -1.31
C SER A 454 -27.33 7.62 -1.17
N GLN A 455 -27.80 8.05 0.01
CA GLN A 455 -28.06 9.47 0.29
C GLN A 455 -26.85 10.36 0.01
N GLY A 456 -25.63 9.87 0.26
CA GLY A 456 -24.39 10.58 -0.01
C GLY A 456 -24.06 10.78 -1.50
N ASN A 457 -24.75 10.07 -2.40
CA ASN A 457 -24.62 10.24 -3.85
C ASN A 457 -25.67 11.17 -4.45
N VAL A 458 -26.67 11.60 -3.66
CA VAL A 458 -27.76 12.45 -4.17
C VAL A 458 -27.28 13.89 -4.29
N VAL A 459 -27.39 14.44 -5.50
CA VAL A 459 -27.11 15.85 -5.78
C VAL A 459 -28.35 16.67 -5.42
N PRO A 460 -28.31 17.55 -4.41
CA PRO A 460 -29.44 18.39 -4.05
C PRO A 460 -29.65 19.49 -5.10
N HIS A 461 -30.91 19.85 -5.35
CA HIS A 461 -31.27 21.03 -6.15
C HIS A 461 -32.43 21.78 -5.49
N GLU A 462 -32.44 23.09 -5.65
CA GLU A 462 -33.48 23.95 -5.09
C GLU A 462 -34.74 23.96 -5.99
N GLN A 463 -35.89 23.62 -5.41
CA GLN A 463 -37.18 23.56 -6.13
C GLN A 463 -37.58 24.94 -6.68
N GLY A 464 -38.04 24.99 -7.94
CA GLY A 464 -38.61 26.19 -8.57
C GLY A 464 -37.64 27.17 -9.24
N LYS A 465 -36.32 27.02 -9.09
CA LYS A 465 -35.33 28.01 -9.59
C LYS A 465 -35.08 28.02 -11.12
N GLY A 466 -35.71 27.15 -11.92
CA GLY A 466 -35.55 27.16 -13.38
C GLY A 466 -36.73 27.76 -14.16
N GLU A 467 -37.85 28.12 -13.51
CA GLU A 467 -38.99 28.73 -14.22
C GLU A 467 -38.80 30.23 -14.55
N SER A 468 -37.92 30.92 -13.83
CA SER A 468 -37.71 32.37 -14.00
C SER A 468 -36.83 32.72 -15.21
N CYS A 469 -36.06 31.78 -15.76
CA CYS A 469 -35.11 32.05 -16.84
C CYS A 469 -35.68 31.89 -18.27
N PHE A 470 -36.88 31.33 -18.45
CA PHE A 470 -37.41 31.01 -19.79
C PHE A 470 -38.88 31.38 -20.07
N LYS A 471 -39.57 32.10 -19.16
CA LYS A 471 -40.94 32.59 -19.42
C LYS A 471 -40.95 34.06 -19.87
N TRP A 472 -40.73 34.32 -21.17
CA TRP A 472 -41.17 35.58 -21.77
C TRP A 472 -42.70 35.50 -22.00
N ASN A 473 -43.44 36.40 -21.37
CA ASN A 473 -44.88 36.65 -21.53
C ASN A 473 -45.88 35.55 -21.11
N LYS A 474 -46.28 35.56 -19.83
CA LYS A 474 -47.68 35.34 -19.43
C LYS A 474 -47.99 36.12 -18.15
N ARG A 475 -49.04 36.95 -18.19
CA ARG A 475 -49.56 37.70 -17.02
C ARG A 475 -49.91 36.70 -15.91
N SER A 476 -49.31 36.85 -14.74
CA SER A 476 -49.59 36.03 -13.57
C SER A 476 -50.89 36.47 -12.90
N ASP A 477 -51.86 35.56 -12.87
CA ASP A 477 -53.06 35.62 -12.04
C ASP A 477 -52.68 35.28 -10.58
N PRO A 478 -52.92 36.15 -9.58
CA PRO A 478 -52.40 36.01 -8.22
C PRO A 478 -53.20 35.03 -7.34
N SER A 479 -53.95 34.10 -7.93
CA SER A 479 -54.68 33.07 -7.17
C SER A 479 -54.39 31.65 -7.67
N LYS A 480 -53.17 31.14 -7.43
CA LYS A 480 -52.94 29.70 -7.29
C LYS A 480 -52.03 29.44 -6.11
N THR A 481 -52.57 28.67 -5.18
CA THR A 481 -52.00 28.22 -3.92
C THR A 481 -50.63 27.58 -4.09
N ASP A 482 -49.64 28.08 -3.34
CA ASP A 482 -48.27 27.54 -3.21
C ASP A 482 -48.29 26.12 -2.62
N LYS A 483 -48.48 25.11 -3.47
CA LYS A 483 -47.99 23.76 -3.18
C LYS A 483 -46.67 23.59 -3.94
N LYS A 484 -45.56 23.56 -3.19
CA LYS A 484 -44.23 23.21 -3.73
C LYS A 484 -44.32 21.84 -4.43
N PRO A 485 -44.05 21.73 -5.75
CA PRO A 485 -44.13 20.46 -6.45
C PRO A 485 -43.02 19.50 -5.99
N GLU A 486 -43.40 18.29 -5.55
CA GLU A 486 -42.44 17.25 -5.18
C GLU A 486 -41.65 16.75 -6.40
N CYS A 487 -40.34 16.50 -6.20
CA CYS A 487 -39.47 15.97 -7.26
C CYS A 487 -39.82 14.50 -7.55
N SER A 488 -40.15 14.19 -8.81
CA SER A 488 -40.49 12.84 -9.28
C SER A 488 -39.28 11.91 -9.39
N SER A 489 -38.09 12.48 -9.35
CA SER A 489 -36.81 11.79 -9.53
C SER A 489 -35.77 12.34 -8.58
N ILE A 490 -34.79 11.52 -8.23
CA ILE A 490 -33.56 11.96 -7.57
C ILE A 490 -32.47 12.15 -8.63
N PHE A 491 -31.56 13.07 -8.37
CA PHE A 491 -30.36 13.25 -9.19
C PHE A 491 -29.16 12.78 -8.39
N VAL A 492 -28.24 12.11 -9.06
CA VAL A 492 -27.07 11.50 -8.43
C VAL A 492 -25.80 11.87 -9.18
N GLU A 493 -24.66 11.70 -8.55
CA GLU A 493 -23.37 11.75 -9.24
C GLU A 493 -23.20 10.52 -10.16
N PRO A 494 -22.39 10.61 -11.24
CA PRO A 494 -22.10 9.46 -12.10
C PRO A 494 -21.45 8.34 -11.30
N MET A 495 -22.00 7.12 -11.42
CA MET A 495 -21.54 5.95 -10.67
C MET A 495 -20.96 4.90 -11.62
N LYS A 496 -19.96 4.14 -11.14
CA LYS A 496 -19.25 3.09 -11.91
C LYS A 496 -20.14 2.03 -12.57
N TRP A 497 -21.39 1.86 -12.12
CA TRP A 497 -22.31 0.91 -12.73
C TRP A 497 -23.03 1.46 -13.97
N MET A 498 -22.93 2.77 -14.23
CA MET A 498 -23.57 3.45 -15.36
C MET A 498 -22.72 3.29 -16.64
N GLN A 499 -22.70 2.08 -17.20
CA GLN A 499 -21.83 1.68 -18.32
C GLN A 499 -21.80 2.67 -19.50
N ALA A 500 -22.94 3.23 -19.91
CA ALA A 500 -23.02 4.20 -21.02
C ALA A 500 -22.25 5.52 -20.73
N VAL A 501 -22.00 5.84 -19.46
CA VAL A 501 -21.18 6.98 -19.04
C VAL A 501 -19.69 6.67 -19.23
N GLU A 502 -19.26 5.44 -18.92
CA GLU A 502 -17.89 4.97 -19.12
C GLU A 502 -17.55 4.82 -20.61
N GLU A 503 -18.54 4.47 -21.44
CA GLU A 503 -18.44 4.37 -22.89
C GLU A 503 -18.44 5.75 -23.60
N GLY A 504 -18.58 6.85 -22.86
CA GLY A 504 -18.43 8.21 -23.36
C GLY A 504 -19.67 8.81 -24.05
N HIS A 505 -20.87 8.27 -23.80
CA HIS A 505 -22.11 8.85 -24.34
C HIS A 505 -22.45 10.20 -23.72
N VAL A 506 -23.04 11.11 -24.51
CA VAL A 506 -23.43 12.47 -24.08
C VAL A 506 -24.83 12.50 -23.44
N GLU A 507 -25.73 11.61 -23.86
CA GLU A 507 -27.06 11.41 -23.29
C GLU A 507 -27.47 9.95 -23.55
N GLU A 508 -27.92 9.22 -22.52
CA GLU A 508 -28.44 7.86 -22.68
C GLU A 508 -29.30 7.41 -21.48
N LYS A 509 -29.97 6.25 -21.60
CA LYS A 509 -30.78 5.62 -20.54
C LYS A 509 -29.92 4.87 -19.53
N LEU A 510 -30.33 4.90 -18.27
CA LEU A 510 -29.69 4.17 -17.17
C LEU A 510 -30.43 2.86 -16.89
N TRP A 511 -29.69 1.76 -16.86
CA TRP A 511 -30.20 0.39 -16.69
C TRP A 511 -29.63 -0.27 -15.44
N CYS A 512 -30.48 -0.94 -14.66
CA CYS A 512 -30.04 -1.70 -13.50
C CYS A 512 -29.14 -2.87 -13.93
N LEU A 513 -27.93 -2.99 -13.38
CA LEU A 513 -27.04 -4.12 -13.70
C LEU A 513 -27.62 -5.49 -13.33
N GLY A 514 -28.43 -5.55 -12.26
CA GLY A 514 -28.97 -6.83 -11.76
C GLY A 514 -30.12 -7.39 -12.60
N CYS A 515 -31.09 -6.55 -12.99
CA CYS A 515 -32.31 -7.01 -13.67
C CYS A 515 -32.55 -6.37 -15.04
N LYS A 516 -31.60 -5.53 -15.51
CA LYS A 516 -31.67 -4.77 -16.76
C LYS A 516 -32.94 -3.90 -16.89
N ALA A 517 -33.62 -3.60 -15.78
CA ALA A 517 -34.74 -2.67 -15.77
C ALA A 517 -34.26 -1.23 -15.93
N ARG A 518 -35.01 -0.42 -16.68
CA ARG A 518 -34.73 1.01 -16.82
C ARG A 518 -34.98 1.73 -15.49
N LEU A 519 -33.95 2.41 -14.99
CA LEU A 519 -33.99 3.19 -13.74
C LEU A 519 -34.15 4.69 -14.00
N GLY A 520 -33.64 5.19 -15.13
CA GLY A 520 -33.72 6.59 -15.51
C GLY A 520 -32.92 6.91 -16.77
N SER A 521 -32.25 8.06 -16.80
CA SER A 521 -31.42 8.54 -17.90
C SER A 521 -30.44 9.60 -17.41
N PHE A 522 -29.42 9.90 -18.21
CA PHE A 522 -28.51 11.01 -17.94
C PHE A 522 -28.33 11.89 -19.17
N ASN A 523 -27.99 13.15 -18.94
CA ASN A 523 -27.62 14.12 -19.96
C ASN A 523 -26.54 15.05 -19.40
N TRP A 524 -25.39 15.12 -20.07
CA TRP A 524 -24.27 15.96 -19.67
C TRP A 524 -24.52 17.46 -19.87
N ALA A 525 -25.46 17.87 -20.74
CA ALA A 525 -25.91 19.26 -20.87
C ALA A 525 -26.93 19.67 -19.80
N GLY A 526 -27.37 18.71 -18.98
CA GLY A 526 -28.35 18.90 -17.92
C GLY A 526 -29.79 18.55 -18.29
N MET A 527 -30.67 18.50 -17.29
CA MET A 527 -32.10 18.21 -17.45
C MET A 527 -32.93 19.06 -16.48
N GLN A 528 -34.17 19.35 -16.86
CA GLN A 528 -35.14 19.98 -15.97
C GLN A 528 -35.82 18.94 -15.06
N CYS A 529 -35.80 19.17 -13.75
CA CYS A 529 -36.58 18.41 -12.79
C CYS A 529 -38.07 18.79 -12.86
N SER A 530 -38.96 17.88 -12.44
CA SER A 530 -40.40 18.16 -12.31
C SER A 530 -40.74 19.31 -11.36
N CYS A 531 -39.83 19.68 -10.46
CA CYS A 531 -39.98 20.84 -9.60
C CYS A 531 -39.60 22.17 -10.28
N GLY A 532 -39.23 22.14 -11.56
CA GLY A 532 -38.85 23.30 -12.36
C GLY A 532 -37.36 23.65 -12.31
N ALA A 533 -36.55 23.00 -11.47
CA ALA A 533 -35.10 23.25 -11.36
C ALA A 533 -34.31 22.64 -12.53
N TRP A 534 -33.29 23.36 -13.02
CA TRP A 534 -32.32 22.81 -13.99
C TRP A 534 -31.15 22.16 -13.23
N VAL A 535 -30.80 20.92 -13.56
CA VAL A 535 -29.68 20.19 -12.95
C VAL A 535 -28.64 19.92 -14.03
N ASN A 536 -27.35 20.20 -13.75
CA ASN A 536 -26.25 19.98 -14.70
C ASN A 536 -24.94 19.62 -13.95
N PRO A 537 -24.25 18.50 -14.29
CA PRO A 537 -24.72 17.43 -15.18
C PRO A 537 -25.85 16.64 -14.52
N ALA A 538 -26.77 16.09 -15.32
CA ALA A 538 -27.96 15.45 -14.79
C ALA A 538 -27.91 13.94 -14.95
N PHE A 539 -27.78 13.19 -13.84
CA PHE A 539 -28.00 11.74 -13.82
C PHE A 539 -29.25 11.46 -13.00
N GLN A 540 -30.36 11.17 -13.68
CA GLN A 540 -31.68 11.08 -13.09
C GLN A 540 -32.05 9.63 -12.82
N LEU A 541 -32.51 9.33 -11.59
CA LEU A 541 -33.17 8.08 -11.22
C LEU A 541 -34.62 8.36 -10.82
N HIS A 542 -35.57 7.68 -11.46
CA HIS A 542 -37.00 7.88 -11.18
C HIS A 542 -37.39 7.24 -9.84
N LYS A 543 -38.04 8.00 -8.96
CA LYS A 543 -38.55 7.49 -7.67
C LYS A 543 -39.55 6.34 -7.85
N SER A 544 -40.25 6.27 -8.98
CA SER A 544 -41.15 5.15 -9.30
C SER A 544 -40.43 3.82 -9.55
N ARG A 545 -39.12 3.83 -9.79
CA ARG A 545 -38.29 2.66 -10.14
C ARG A 545 -37.34 2.24 -9.02
N ILE A 546 -37.27 3.01 -7.94
CA ILE A 546 -36.37 2.78 -6.79
C ILE A 546 -37.16 2.80 -5.48
N ASP A 547 -36.71 2.06 -4.49
CA ASP A 547 -37.24 2.08 -3.14
C ASP A 547 -36.22 2.71 -2.19
N GLU A 548 -36.71 3.47 -1.21
CA GLU A 548 -35.94 4.07 -0.14
C GLU A 548 -35.93 3.14 1.08
N SER A 549 -34.75 2.85 1.61
CA SER A 549 -34.59 2.05 2.83
C SER A 549 -33.65 2.77 3.79
N THR A 550 -34.10 3.01 5.01
CA THR A 550 -33.27 3.51 6.11
C THR A 550 -32.58 2.34 6.81
N CYS A 551 -31.27 2.45 7.02
CA CYS A 551 -30.50 1.56 7.89
C CYS A 551 -30.31 2.18 9.26
#